data_AF-A0A3D4II03-F1
#
_entry.id   AF-A0A3D4II03-F1
#
_cell.length_a   1.000
_cell.length_b   1.000
_cell.length_c   1.000
_cell.angle_alpha   90.00
_cell.angle_beta   90.00
_cell.angle_gamma   90.00
#
_symmetry.space_group_name_H-M   'P 1'
#
loop_
_entity.id
_entity.type
_entity.pdbx_description
1 polymer ?
#
loop_
_entity_poly.entity_id
_entity_poly.type
_entity_poly.pdbx_seq_one_letter_code
_entity_poly.pdbx_strand_id
1 'polypeptide(L)'
;MEPMDREAPKLTFFSLHRGFGGHAQDGDCLKARFGFSGFTGLERILRHMGLVLEVIPPSFPRPVLNETYTFDEIRVFKSEIAAFPGYAQPGHVVLSGQPAFIWVFAGYLEVSVSGSADGNLYEVSYEDYNRCRLIEQGWVQAGL
;
A
#
# COMPACT_ATOMS: atom_id res chain seq x y z
N MET A 1 -13.99 16.71 -13.11
CA MET A 1 -14.27 15.28 -12.84
C MET A 1 -15.05 14.73 -14.02
N GLU A 2 -14.35 14.10 -14.96
CA GLU A 2 -15.01 13.32 -16.03
C GLU A 2 -15.92 12.28 -15.37
N PRO A 3 -17.17 12.12 -15.83
CA PRO A 3 -18.07 11.14 -15.26
C PRO A 3 -17.48 9.75 -15.47
N MET A 4 -17.26 9.01 -14.38
CA MET A 4 -16.86 7.62 -14.42
C MET A 4 -17.90 6.86 -15.25
N ASP A 5 -17.47 6.26 -16.38
CA ASP A 5 -18.37 5.59 -17.31
C ASP A 5 -19.33 4.67 -16.56
N ARG A 6 -20.64 4.82 -16.82
CA ARG A 6 -21.70 4.03 -16.17
C ARG A 6 -21.54 2.50 -16.36
N GLU A 7 -20.66 2.08 -17.25
CA GLU A 7 -20.37 0.69 -17.59
C GLU A 7 -18.98 0.21 -17.11
N ALA A 8 -18.21 1.04 -16.39
CA ALA A 8 -16.92 0.61 -15.87
C ALA A 8 -17.10 -0.60 -14.91
N PRO A 9 -16.42 -1.74 -15.16
CA PRO A 9 -16.57 -2.93 -14.33
C PRO A 9 -16.10 -2.63 -12.91
N LYS A 10 -16.95 -2.95 -11.93
CA LYS A 10 -16.74 -2.63 -10.52
C LYS A 10 -15.45 -3.28 -9.98
N LEU A 11 -14.65 -2.51 -9.25
CA LEU A 11 -13.52 -3.04 -8.48
C LEU A 11 -14.01 -4.06 -7.45
N THR A 12 -13.32 -5.19 -7.37
CA THR A 12 -13.71 -6.33 -6.52
C THR A 12 -13.02 -6.29 -5.17
N PHE A 13 -11.75 -5.88 -5.15
CA PHE A 13 -10.90 -5.83 -3.96
C PHE A 13 -10.79 -4.42 -3.38
N PHE A 14 -10.71 -3.41 -4.25
CA PHE A 14 -10.57 -2.03 -3.83
C PHE A 14 -11.92 -1.36 -3.54
N SER A 15 -11.95 -0.56 -2.49
CA SER A 15 -13.07 0.32 -2.14
C SER A 15 -12.59 1.75 -1.89
N LEU A 16 -13.42 2.74 -2.26
CA LEU A 16 -13.16 4.15 -1.98
C LEU A 16 -13.22 4.41 -0.49
N HIS A 17 -12.13 4.91 0.08
CA HIS A 17 -12.05 5.41 1.43
C HIS A 17 -11.90 6.92 1.37
N ARG A 18 -12.85 7.62 2.00
CA ARG A 18 -12.82 9.07 2.06
C ARG A 18 -12.02 9.56 3.26
N GLY A 19 -11.26 10.63 3.06
CA GLY A 19 -10.56 11.29 4.15
C GLY A 19 -11.55 11.86 5.18
N PHE A 20 -11.17 11.84 6.47
CA PHE A 20 -11.98 12.42 7.55
C PHE A 20 -11.52 13.86 7.83
N GLY A 21 -12.33 14.84 7.39
CA GLY A 21 -12.12 16.28 7.61
C GLY A 21 -13.02 17.09 6.68
N GLY A 22 -13.92 17.91 7.23
CA GLY A 22 -15.10 18.46 6.55
C GLY A 22 -14.90 19.51 5.45
N HIS A 23 -13.72 19.62 4.83
CA HIS A 23 -13.49 20.53 3.71
C HIS A 23 -12.78 19.78 2.56
N ALA A 24 -13.53 19.58 1.47
CA ALA A 24 -13.04 19.22 0.13
C ALA A 24 -12.14 17.96 0.01
N GLN A 25 -12.71 16.75 0.10
CA GLN A 25 -12.10 15.51 -0.42
C GLN A 25 -10.68 15.16 0.09
N ASP A 26 -10.15 15.87 1.08
CA ASP A 26 -8.77 15.76 1.53
C ASP A 26 -8.45 14.35 2.06
N GLY A 27 -7.72 13.58 1.25
CA GLY A 27 -7.18 12.27 1.64
C GLY A 27 -8.00 11.08 1.14
N ASP A 28 -8.81 11.27 0.09
CA ASP A 28 -9.50 10.18 -0.57
C ASP A 28 -8.48 9.19 -1.20
N CYS A 29 -8.72 7.90 -1.02
CA CYS A 29 -7.89 6.85 -1.64
C CYS A 29 -8.67 5.56 -1.88
N LEU A 30 -8.23 4.77 -2.84
CA LEU A 30 -8.74 3.42 -3.05
C LEU A 30 -7.93 2.45 -2.21
N LYS A 31 -8.60 1.64 -1.39
CA LYS A 31 -7.96 0.69 -0.48
C LYS A 31 -8.47 -0.73 -0.65
N ALA A 32 -7.56 -1.70 -0.61
CA ALA A 32 -7.84 -3.12 -0.51
C ALA A 32 -7.19 -3.68 0.76
N ARG A 33 -7.84 -4.63 1.43
CA ARG A 33 -7.33 -5.26 2.66
C ARG A 33 -7.35 -6.77 2.54
N PHE A 34 -6.25 -7.40 2.94
CA PHE A 34 -6.12 -8.86 2.93
C PHE A 34 -5.76 -9.36 4.31
N GLY A 35 -6.66 -10.11 4.92
CA GLY A 35 -6.43 -10.76 6.20
C GLY A 35 -5.48 -11.95 6.07
N PHE A 36 -4.65 -12.18 7.08
CA PHE A 36 -3.76 -13.33 7.17
C PHE A 36 -3.62 -13.82 8.61
N SER A 37 -3.14 -15.05 8.76
CA SER A 37 -2.76 -15.62 10.05
C SER A 37 -1.28 -15.96 10.06
N GLY A 38 -0.54 -15.33 10.98
CA GLY A 38 0.90 -15.52 11.12
C GLY A 38 1.71 -15.09 9.89
N PHE A 39 3.02 -15.34 9.96
CA PHE A 39 3.96 -14.95 8.91
C PHE A 39 3.75 -15.72 7.60
N THR A 40 3.50 -17.03 7.68
CA THR A 40 3.25 -17.87 6.50
C THR A 40 2.02 -17.41 5.71
N GLY A 41 0.97 -16.93 6.40
CA GLY A 41 -0.20 -16.36 5.76
C GLY A 41 0.12 -15.08 4.99
N LEU A 42 0.91 -14.19 5.61
CA LEU A 42 1.38 -12.95 4.98
C LEU A 42 2.24 -13.25 3.75
N GLU A 43 3.24 -14.13 3.89
CA GLU A 43 4.16 -14.51 2.81
C GLU A 43 3.40 -15.09 1.60
N ARG A 44 2.37 -15.91 1.84
CA ARG A 44 1.53 -16.44 0.77
C ARG A 44 0.87 -15.32 -0.04
N ILE A 45 0.27 -14.34 0.64
CA ILE A 45 -0.42 -13.23 -0.03
C ILE A 45 0.59 -12.37 -0.80
N LEU A 46 1.72 -12.02 -0.18
CA LEU A 46 2.76 -11.22 -0.84
C LEU A 46 3.31 -11.91 -2.10
N ARG A 47 3.46 -13.23 -2.07
CA ARG A 47 3.89 -14.01 -3.25
C ARG A 47 2.91 -13.88 -4.41
N HIS A 48 1.60 -13.92 -4.16
CA HIS A 48 0.58 -13.68 -5.19
C HIS A 48 0.62 -12.23 -5.71
N MET A 49 1.11 -11.29 -4.90
CA MET A 49 1.34 -9.90 -5.30
C MET A 49 2.71 -9.68 -5.99
N GLY A 50 3.54 -10.73 -6.11
CA GLY A 50 4.88 -10.64 -6.68
C GLY A 50 5.91 -9.94 -5.77
N LEU A 51 5.66 -9.90 -4.46
CA LEU A 51 6.49 -9.22 -3.48
C LEU A 51 7.21 -10.20 -2.54
N VAL A 52 8.39 -9.79 -2.09
CA VAL A 52 9.18 -10.46 -1.05
C VAL A 52 9.53 -9.43 0.01
N LEU A 53 9.36 -9.76 1.28
CA LEU A 53 9.75 -8.86 2.36
C LEU A 53 11.25 -8.76 2.48
N GLU A 54 11.74 -7.54 2.66
CA GLU A 54 13.13 -7.31 2.95
C GLU A 54 13.43 -7.64 4.42
N VAL A 55 14.47 -8.45 4.63
CA VAL A 55 15.01 -8.70 5.97
C VAL A 55 15.85 -7.51 6.40
N ILE A 56 15.62 -7.02 7.62
CA ILE A 56 16.45 -6.00 8.27
C ILE A 56 17.58 -6.74 9.02
N PRO A 57 18.85 -6.61 8.58
CA PRO A 57 19.97 -7.20 9.30
C PRO A 57 20.05 -6.69 10.74
N PRO A 58 20.51 -7.50 11.71
CA PRO A 58 20.70 -7.04 13.09
C PRO A 58 21.62 -5.82 13.21
N SER A 59 22.54 -5.65 12.26
CA SER A 59 23.46 -4.51 12.17
C SER A 59 22.87 -3.25 11.52
N PHE A 60 21.63 -3.29 11.04
CA PHE A 60 21.01 -2.15 10.37
C PHE A 60 20.74 -1.03 11.39
N PRO A 61 21.04 0.24 11.07
CA PRO A 61 20.83 1.34 11.99
C PRO A 61 19.35 1.49 12.36
N ARG A 62 19.10 1.72 13.64
CA ARG A 62 17.75 1.94 14.20
C ARG A 62 17.73 3.30 14.90
N PRO A 63 16.61 4.04 14.84
CA PRO A 63 16.49 5.28 15.58
C PRO A 63 16.61 5.00 17.08
N VAL A 64 17.43 5.80 17.75
CA VAL A 64 17.58 5.80 19.20
C VAL A 64 16.53 6.72 19.79
N LEU A 65 15.85 6.24 20.83
CA LEU A 65 14.82 7.01 21.52
C LEU A 65 15.43 8.27 22.14
N ASN A 66 14.73 9.40 21.98
CA ASN A 66 15.14 10.75 22.46
C ASN A 66 16.33 11.39 21.73
N GLU A 67 16.75 10.85 20.58
CA GLU A 67 17.66 11.55 19.68
C GLU A 67 16.89 12.36 18.62
N THR A 68 17.48 13.46 18.18
CA THR A 68 16.96 14.26 17.07
C THR A 68 17.76 13.93 15.82
N TYR A 69 17.04 13.64 14.75
CA TYR A 69 17.61 13.33 13.45
C TYR A 69 17.18 14.39 12.44
N THR A 70 18.09 14.74 11.54
CA THR A 70 17.78 15.46 10.32
C THR A 70 16.90 14.60 9.40
N PHE A 71 16.27 15.24 8.42
CA PHE A 71 15.47 14.53 7.43
C PHE A 71 16.29 13.46 6.69
N ASP A 72 17.54 13.77 6.32
CA ASP A 72 18.41 12.83 5.60
C ASP A 72 18.78 11.62 6.46
N GLU A 73 18.98 11.81 7.77
CA GLU A 73 19.25 10.71 8.71
C GLU A 73 18.02 9.80 8.89
N ILE A 74 16.82 10.38 9.00
CA ILE A 74 15.58 9.60 9.14
C ILE A 74 15.32 8.72 7.91
N ARG A 75 15.64 9.21 6.71
CA ARG A 75 15.42 8.47 5.45
C ARG A 75 16.22 7.18 5.34
N VAL A 76 17.27 7.02 6.14
CA VAL A 76 18.08 5.79 6.17
C VAL A 76 17.38 4.68 6.96
N PHE A 77 16.53 5.03 7.92
CA PHE A 77 15.86 4.06 8.77
C PHE A 77 14.75 3.32 8.03
N LYS A 78 14.66 2.02 8.28
CA LYS A 78 13.57 1.18 7.79
C LYS A 78 12.47 1.11 8.84
N SER A 79 11.23 1.26 8.40
CA SER A 79 10.08 0.95 9.23
C SER A 79 9.96 -0.56 9.37
N GLU A 80 10.02 -1.07 10.59
CA GLU A 80 9.88 -2.49 10.89
C GLU A 80 8.39 -2.88 10.94
N ILE A 81 8.07 -4.10 10.51
CA ILE A 81 6.73 -4.65 10.70
C ILE A 81 6.57 -5.03 12.16
N ALA A 82 5.76 -4.30 12.92
CA ALA A 82 5.62 -4.49 14.37
C ALA A 82 5.24 -5.94 14.76
N ALA A 83 4.40 -6.61 13.96
CA ALA A 83 3.99 -8.00 14.19
C ALA A 83 5.07 -9.04 13.83
N PHE A 84 6.05 -8.66 13.01
CA PHE A 84 7.13 -9.52 12.51
C PHE A 84 8.48 -8.79 12.56
N PRO A 85 9.05 -8.62 13.77
CA PRO A 85 10.35 -7.97 13.93
C PRO A 85 11.42 -8.66 13.06
N GLY A 86 12.33 -7.86 12.50
CA GLY A 86 13.34 -8.30 11.54
C GLY A 86 12.93 -8.16 10.07
N TYR A 87 11.69 -7.76 9.77
CA TYR A 87 11.24 -7.48 8.40
C TYR A 87 10.85 -6.02 8.21
N ALA A 88 11.23 -5.45 7.08
CA ALA A 88 10.85 -4.08 6.71
C ALA A 88 9.43 -4.02 6.16
N GLN A 89 8.75 -2.90 6.41
CA GLN A 89 7.50 -2.55 5.77
C GLN A 89 7.72 -2.40 4.26
N PRO A 90 6.80 -2.90 3.41
CA PRO A 90 6.95 -2.76 1.96
C PRO A 90 6.94 -1.30 1.49
N GLY A 91 6.04 -0.48 2.02
CA GLY A 91 5.91 0.93 1.64
C GLY A 91 5.50 1.09 0.18
N HIS A 92 6.21 1.94 -0.58
CA HIS A 92 5.95 2.14 -2.00
C HIS A 92 6.48 0.97 -2.84
N VAL A 93 5.59 0.34 -3.59
CA VAL A 93 5.86 -0.85 -4.40
C VAL A 93 5.27 -0.73 -5.80
N VAL A 94 5.62 -1.65 -6.68
CA VAL A 94 5.01 -1.80 -8.01
C VAL A 94 4.29 -3.15 -8.08
N LEU A 95 2.97 -3.11 -8.30
CA LEU A 95 2.09 -4.28 -8.42
C LEU A 95 1.56 -4.37 -9.83
N SER A 96 1.77 -5.49 -10.54
CA SER A 96 1.30 -5.64 -11.93
C SER A 96 1.74 -4.48 -12.85
N GLY A 97 2.94 -3.94 -12.61
CA GLY A 97 3.47 -2.77 -13.31
C GLY A 97 2.92 -1.40 -12.86
N GLN A 98 2.12 -1.36 -11.79
CA GLN A 98 1.45 -0.16 -11.31
C GLN A 98 1.95 0.29 -9.92
N PRO A 99 2.21 1.60 -9.70
CA PRO A 99 2.61 2.10 -8.38
C PRO A 99 1.49 1.98 -7.34
N ALA A 100 1.81 1.40 -6.19
CA ALA A 100 0.91 1.32 -5.05
C ALA A 100 1.68 1.49 -3.74
N PHE A 101 0.97 1.77 -2.65
CA PHE A 101 1.53 1.74 -1.32
C PHE A 101 0.97 0.53 -0.56
N ILE A 102 1.83 -0.21 0.14
CA ILE A 102 1.45 -1.33 1.00
C ILE A 102 1.96 -1.11 2.41
N TRP A 103 1.08 -1.35 3.38
CA TRP A 103 1.45 -1.40 4.79
C TRP A 103 0.92 -2.65 5.46
N VAL A 104 1.78 -3.31 6.26
CA VAL A 104 1.43 -4.51 7.01
C VAL A 104 1.08 -4.13 8.44
N PHE A 105 -0.09 -4.56 8.88
CA PHE A 105 -0.59 -4.45 10.25
C PHE A 105 -0.63 -5.83 10.91
N ALA A 106 -1.01 -5.87 12.19
CA ALA A 106 -1.25 -7.14 12.87
C ALA A 106 -2.48 -7.85 12.26
N GLY A 107 -2.24 -8.93 11.51
CA GLY A 107 -3.29 -9.81 10.97
C GLY A 107 -3.89 -9.39 9.62
N TYR A 108 -3.45 -8.27 9.05
CA TYR A 108 -3.84 -7.88 7.68
C TYR A 108 -2.79 -6.99 7.03
N LEU A 109 -2.80 -6.94 5.70
CA LEU A 109 -2.08 -5.94 4.93
C LEU A 109 -3.08 -5.05 4.20
N GLU A 110 -2.73 -3.79 4.04
CA GLU A 110 -3.50 -2.79 3.31
C GLU A 110 -2.71 -2.36 2.07
N VAL A 111 -3.41 -2.32 0.92
CA VAL A 111 -2.91 -1.74 -0.33
C VAL A 111 -3.69 -0.46 -0.57
N SER A 112 -3.01 0.65 -0.86
CA SER A 112 -3.63 1.94 -1.13
C SER A 112 -3.10 2.58 -2.41
N VAL A 113 -4.02 3.21 -3.16
CA VAL A 113 -3.73 3.95 -4.40
C VAL A 113 -4.47 5.30 -4.35
N SER A 114 -3.74 6.39 -4.57
CA SER A 114 -4.26 7.75 -4.81
C SER A 114 -3.23 8.59 -5.57
N GLY A 115 -3.66 9.72 -6.14
CA GLY A 115 -2.79 10.69 -6.82
C GLY A 115 -2.12 10.16 -8.08
N SER A 116 -2.74 9.21 -8.79
CA SER A 116 -2.14 8.59 -9.97
C SER A 116 -1.88 9.56 -11.13
N ALA A 117 -2.71 10.59 -11.28
CA ALA A 117 -2.68 11.50 -12.42
C ALA A 117 -1.66 12.63 -12.29
N ASP A 118 -1.50 13.19 -11.10
CA ASP A 118 -0.74 14.43 -10.86
C ASP A 118 0.10 14.38 -9.57
N GLY A 119 0.11 13.25 -8.87
CA GLY A 119 0.75 13.10 -7.57
C GLY A 119 -0.06 13.70 -6.42
N ASN A 120 -1.27 14.22 -6.67
CA ASN A 120 -2.15 14.72 -5.62
C ASN A 120 -2.77 13.55 -4.86
N LEU A 121 -2.11 13.12 -3.78
CA LEU A 121 -2.55 12.00 -2.95
C LEU A 121 -3.88 12.26 -2.20
N TYR A 122 -4.45 13.45 -2.34
CA TYR A 122 -5.70 13.86 -1.70
C TYR A 122 -6.93 13.67 -2.58
N GLU A 123 -6.79 13.50 -3.90
CA GLU A 123 -7.93 13.28 -4.81
C GLU A 123 -7.81 11.92 -5.51
N VAL A 124 -8.94 11.20 -5.61
CA VAL A 124 -9.03 9.97 -6.41
C VAL A 124 -9.53 10.31 -7.81
N SER A 125 -8.70 10.03 -8.79
CA SER A 125 -8.96 10.22 -10.21
C SER A 125 -9.42 8.93 -10.89
N TYR A 126 -9.88 9.05 -12.15
CA TYR A 126 -10.14 7.89 -13.00
C TYR A 126 -8.88 7.05 -13.27
N GLU A 127 -7.69 7.67 -13.23
CA GLU A 127 -6.43 6.95 -13.39
C GLU A 127 -6.15 6.04 -12.20
N ASP A 128 -6.49 6.46 -10.97
CA ASP A 128 -6.41 5.61 -9.78
C ASP A 128 -7.31 4.39 -9.90
N TYR A 129 -8.52 4.57 -10.45
CA TYR A 129 -9.45 3.47 -10.72
C TYR A 129 -8.88 2.47 -11.72
N ASN A 130 -8.38 2.94 -12.85
CA ASN A 130 -7.77 2.09 -13.87
C ASN A 130 -6.53 1.36 -13.34
N ARG A 131 -5.74 2.04 -12.52
CA ARG A 131 -4.60 1.46 -11.84
C ARG A 131 -5.02 0.30 -10.94
N CYS A 132 -6.04 0.51 -10.09
CA CYS A 132 -6.60 -0.54 -9.25
C CYS A 132 -7.11 -1.72 -10.07
N ARG A 133 -7.80 -1.47 -11.19
CA ARG A 133 -8.30 -2.52 -12.08
C ARG A 133 -7.18 -3.40 -12.64
N LEU A 134 -6.06 -2.81 -13.06
CA LEU A 134 -4.90 -3.56 -13.58
C LEU A 134 -4.22 -4.36 -12.47
N ILE A 135 -4.14 -3.80 -11.25
CA ILE A 135 -3.63 -4.50 -10.07
C ILE A 135 -4.50 -5.73 -9.78
N GLU A 136 -5.82 -5.56 -9.70
CA GLU A 136 -6.78 -6.66 -9.45
C GLU A 136 -6.69 -7.76 -10.50
N GLN A 137 -6.56 -7.41 -11.79
CA GLN A 137 -6.37 -8.40 -12.85
C GLN A 137 -5.12 -9.25 -12.64
N GLY A 138 -4.01 -8.64 -12.24
CA GLY A 138 -2.80 -9.38 -11.92
C GLY A 138 -2.95 -10.27 -10.69
N TRP A 139 -3.67 -9.82 -9.67
CA TRP A 139 -3.99 -10.65 -8.50
C TRP A 139 -4.83 -11.87 -8.85
N VAL A 140 -5.90 -11.70 -9.64
CA VAL A 140 -6.75 -12.80 -10.11
C VAL A 140 -5.94 -13.79 -10.95
N GLN A 141 -5.08 -13.31 -11.85
CA GLN A 141 -4.19 -14.16 -12.65
C GLN A 141 -3.18 -14.93 -11.78
N ALA A 142 -2.70 -14.32 -10.69
CA ALA A 142 -1.82 -14.95 -9.73
C ALA A 142 -2.55 -15.91 -8.77
N GLY A 143 -3.88 -16.00 -8.83
CA GLY A 143 -4.69 -16.89 -8.00
C GLY A 143 -5.00 -16.35 -6.60
N LEU A 144 -5.07 -15.03 -6.46
CA LEU A 144 -5.55 -14.35 -5.25
C LEU A 144 -7.10 -14.31 -5.20
#